data_AF-A0A821CML0-F1
#
_entry.id   AF-A0A821CML0-F1
#
_cell.length_a   1.000
_cell.length_b   1.000
_cell.length_c   1.000
_cell.angle_alpha   90.00
_cell.angle_beta   90.00
_cell.angle_gamma   90.00
#
_symmetry.space_group_name_H-M   'P 1'
#
loop_
_entity.id
_entity.type
_entity.pdbx_description
1 polymer ?
#
loop_
_entity_poly.entity_id
_entity_poly.type
_entity_poly.pdbx_seq_one_letter_code
_entity_poly.pdbx_strand_id
1 'polypeptide(L)' 'MDDNKLLTLDNGEHIRLQDYCSLLFEVGDLKYTLPAIVSRCGMIYVDPENLGSYLAWKRWLNMNLTD' A
#
# COMPACT_ATOMS: atom_id res chain seq x y z
N MET A 1 6.90 2.63 11.12
CA MET A 1 8.16 2.10 10.55
C MET A 1 9.29 2.96 11.08
N ASP A 2 10.26 2.39 11.77
CA ASP A 2 11.47 3.11 12.20
C ASP A 2 12.65 2.79 11.26
N ASP A 3 13.72 3.57 11.36
CA ASP A 3 14.90 3.42 10.50
C ASP A 3 15.70 2.14 10.80
N ASN A 4 15.38 1.48 11.91
CA ASN A 4 16.13 0.33 12.42
C ASN A 4 15.89 -0.96 11.63
N LYS A 5 14.84 -1.02 10.80
CA LYS A 5 14.49 -2.19 9.97
C LYS A 5 14.50 -3.51 10.76
N LEU A 6 14.04 -3.48 12.03
CA LEU A 6 14.06 -4.62 12.94
C LEU A 6 12.63 -5.06 13.26
N LEU A 7 12.31 -6.32 12.95
CA LEU A 7 11.07 -6.97 13.35
C LEU A 7 11.32 -7.72 14.66
N THR A 8 10.68 -7.28 15.73
CA THR A 8 10.71 -7.97 17.03
C THR A 8 9.49 -8.87 17.14
N LEU A 9 9.73 -10.17 17.34
CA LEU A 9 8.71 -11.17 17.57
C LEU A 9 8.31 -11.23 19.06
N ASP A 10 7.15 -11.80 19.34
CA ASP A 10 6.60 -11.96 20.70
C ASP A 10 7.44 -12.89 21.59
N ASN A 11 8.15 -13.84 20.98
CA ASN A 11 9.13 -14.70 21.64
C ASN A 11 10.46 -13.97 21.97
N GLY A 12 10.60 -12.69 21.62
CA GLY A 12 11.80 -11.87 21.84
C GLY A 12 12.87 -12.00 20.77
N GLU A 13 12.65 -12.78 19.70
CA GLU A 13 13.58 -12.82 18.57
C GLU A 13 13.53 -11.54 17.75
N HIS A 14 14.69 -11.18 17.20
CA HIS A 14 14.87 -9.99 16.39
C HIS A 14 15.31 -10.36 14.97
N ILE A 15 14.49 -10.02 13.99
CA ILE A 15 14.77 -10.25 12.57
C ILE A 15 15.08 -8.93 11.89
N ARG A 16 16.29 -8.79 11.35
CA ARG A 16 16.68 -7.60 10.57
C ARG A 16 16.22 -7.74 9.12
N LEU A 17 15.38 -6.80 8.66
CA LEU A 17 14.95 -6.72 7.28
C LEU A 17 16.12 -6.34 6.38
N GLN A 18 16.26 -7.05 5.26
CA GLN A 18 17.28 -6.77 4.26
C GLN A 18 16.92 -5.53 3.43
N ASP A 19 17.90 -4.94 2.75
CA ASP A 19 17.68 -3.69 2.00
C ASP A 19 16.75 -3.84 0.79
N TYR A 20 16.60 -5.06 0.27
CA TYR A 20 15.65 -5.35 -0.81
C TYR A 20 14.20 -5.53 -0.31
N CYS A 21 13.96 -5.60 0.99
CA CYS A 21 12.61 -5.72 1.54
C CYS A 21 11.91 -4.37 1.56
N SER A 22 10.75 -4.29 0.90
CA SER A 22 9.87 -3.11 0.92
C SER A 22 8.50 -3.50 1.45
N LEU A 23 7.87 -2.61 2.21
CA LEU A 23 6.51 -2.78 2.70
C LEU A 23 5.59 -1.79 1.97
N LEU A 24 4.50 -2.30 1.41
CA LEU A 24 3.45 -1.52 0.76
C LEU A 24 2.13 -1.82 1.47
N PHE A 25 1.36 -0.77 1.74
CA PHE A 25 0.04 -0.89 2.36
C PHE A 25 -0.98 -0.24 1.44
N GLU A 26 -2.04 -0.97 1.14
CA GLU A 26 -3.24 -0.44 0.51
C GLU A 26 -4.29 -0.25 1.60
N VAL A 27 -4.81 0.98 1.72
CA VAL A 27 -5.76 1.37 2.75
C VAL A 27 -6.83 2.26 2.13
N GLY A 28 -8.09 2.07 2.54
CA GLY A 28 -9.22 2.86 2.05
C GLY A 28 -9.24 4.28 2.62
N ASP A 29 -8.95 4.43 3.91
CA ASP A 29 -8.89 5.73 4.59
C ASP A 29 -7.94 5.72 5.79
N LEU A 30 -7.64 6.91 6.31
CA LEU A 30 -6.69 7.11 7.41
C LEU A 30 -7.36 7.62 8.69
N LYS A 31 -8.69 7.47 8.83
CA LYS A 31 -9.50 8.10 9.88
C LYS A 31 -9.07 7.74 11.30
N TYR A 32 -8.55 6.54 11.50
CA TYR A 32 -8.11 6.03 12.80
C TYR A 32 -6.59 5.94 12.94
N THR A 33 -5.85 6.62 12.06
CA THR A 33 -4.39 6.60 12.09
C THR A 33 -3.83 7.67 13.03
N LEU A 34 -2.73 7.34 13.68
CA LEU A 34 -1.97 8.30 14.49
C LEU A 34 -1.02 9.10 13.57
N PRO A 35 -0.83 10.42 13.78
CA PRO A 35 0.13 11.23 13.01
C PRO A 35 1.54 10.62 12.97
N ALA A 36 1.95 9.96 14.05
CA ALA A 36 3.25 9.29 14.15
C ALA A 36 3.39 8.05 13.25
N ILE A 37 2.29 7.42 12.82
CA ILE A 37 2.30 6.28 11.90
C ILE A 37 2.47 6.81 10.46
N VAL A 38 1.66 7.80 10.08
CA VAL A 38 1.67 8.39 8.74
C VAL A 38 2.91 9.22 8.45
N SER A 39 3.59 9.77 9.47
CA SER A 39 4.84 10.52 9.27
C SER A 39 6.04 9.66 8.89
N ARG A 40 5.92 8.33 9.03
CA ARG A 40 7.03 7.38 8.87
C ARG A 40 7.00 6.62 7.54
N CYS A 41 6.03 6.89 6.67
CA CYS A 41 5.93 6.29 5.34
C CYS A 41 5.59 7.33 4.28
N GLY A 42 6.03 7.09 3.05
CA GLY A 42 5.55 7.84 1.90
C GLY A 42 4.09 7.49 1.63
N MET A 43 3.28 8.49 1.29
CA MET A 43 1.86 8.32 1.01
C MET A 43 1.53 8.83 -0.38
N ILE A 44 0.74 8.04 -1.11
CA ILE A 44 0.21 8.40 -2.43
C ILE A 44 -1.31 8.40 -2.29
N TYR A 45 -1.94 9.53 -2.61
CA TYR A 45 -3.39 9.63 -2.68
C TYR A 45 -3.84 9.37 -4.11
N VAL A 46 -4.82 8.49 -4.29
CA VAL A 46 -5.45 8.22 -5.58
C VAL A 46 -6.85 8.79 -5.56
N ASP A 47 -7.07 9.78 -6.41
CA ASP A 47 -8.40 10.37 -6.60
C ASP A 47 -9.32 9.38 -7.34
N PRO A 48 -10.49 9.04 -6.78
CA PRO A 48 -11.48 8.19 -7.46
C PRO A 48 -11.92 8.73 -8.83
N GLU A 49 -11.93 10.05 -9.03
CA GLU A 49 -12.32 10.66 -10.31
C GLU A 49 -11.31 10.31 -11.42
N ASN A 50 -10.02 10.21 -11.07
CA ASN A 50 -8.95 9.87 -12.02
C ASN A 50 -8.99 8.39 -12.46
N LEU A 51 -9.61 7.50 -11.66
CA LEU A 51 -9.74 6.08 -11.98
C LEU A 51 -10.79 5.80 -13.08
N GLY A 52 -11.66 6.78 -13.38
CA GLY A 52 -12.55 6.82 -14.54
C GLY A 52 -13.29 5.51 -14.87
N SER A 53 -14.58 5.43 -14.57
CA SER A 53 -15.45 4.28 -14.92
C SER A 53 -15.35 3.84 -16.39
N TYR A 54 -15.07 4.77 -17.30
CA TYR A 54 -14.80 4.49 -18.71
C TYR A 54 -13.58 3.58 -18.94
N LEU A 55 -12.49 3.75 -18.20
CA LEU A 55 -11.29 2.92 -18.34
C LEU A 55 -11.56 1.48 -17.90
N ALA A 56 -12.28 1.30 -16.80
CA ALA A 56 -12.72 -0.01 -16.33
C ALA A 56 -13.66 -0.69 -17.34
N TRP A 57 -14.65 0.06 -17.86
CA TRP A 57 -15.57 -0.43 -18.90
C TRP A 57 -14.83 -0.82 -20.19
N LYS A 58 -13.91 0.02 -20.67
CA LYS A 58 -13.10 -0.24 -21.87
C LYS A 58 -12.21 -1.47 -21.69
N ARG A 59 -11.59 -1.64 -20.51
CA ARG A 59 -10.80 -2.83 -20.16
C ARG A 59 -11.66 -4.09 -20.24
N TRP A 60 -12.86 -4.06 -19.65
CA TRP A 60 -13.80 -5.17 -19.66
C TRP A 60 -14.27 -5.53 -21.08
N LEU A 61 -14.63 -4.54 -21.90
CA LEU A 61 -15.00 -4.76 -23.30
C LEU A 61 -13.87 -5.42 -24.08
N ASN A 62 -12.65 -4.91 -23.96
CA ASN A 62 -11.50 -5.49 -24.67
C ASN A 62 -11.20 -6.93 -24.24
N MET A 63 -11.43 -7.29 -22.97
CA MET A 63 -11.24 -8.65 -22.47
C MET A 63 -12.29 -9.64 -23.00
N ASN A 64 -13.52 -9.19 -23.26
CA ASN A 64 -14.63 -10.05 -23.67
C ASN A 64 -14.94 -10.01 -25.17
N LEU A 65 -14.28 -9.13 -25.92
CA LEU A 65 -14.41 -8.99 -27.38
C LEU A 65 -13.16 -9.48 -28.12
N THR A 66 -12.17 -10.05 -27.42
CA THR A 66 -10.98 -10.69 -28.02
C THR A 66 -11.06 -12.22 -28.10
N ASP A 67 -12.27 -12.78 -28.04
CA ASP A 67 -12.59 -14.10 -28.58
C ASP A 67 -13.11 -13.98 -30.03
#